data_AF-A0A3G6PJI2-F1
#
_entry.id   AF-A0A3G6PJI2-F1
#
_cell.length_a   1.000
_cell.length_b   1.000
_cell.length_c   1.000
_cell.angle_alpha   90.00
_cell.angle_beta   90.00
_cell.angle_gamma   90.00
#
_symmetry.space_group_name_H-M   'P 1'
#
loop_
_entity.id
_entity.type
_entity.pdbx_description
1 polymer ?
#
loop_
_entity_poly.entity_id
_entity_poly.type
_entity_poly.pdbx_seq_one_letter_code
_entity_poly.pdbx_strand_id
1 'polypeptide(L)'
;MFHKAIILSLGIFALTGCDAQKKGKTTQKTSEMTTNTTTDQKNGMIYLAEGENKFLKEFQMNVTFKGVSEDSRCPEGVNCIWAGVALAQVEVMGISTRPMILNLASMDFPARNYHQSENFNGYTITLQEVTPYPKAEGAAALNGKYKIGISIKKAGNSPTSTTK
;
A
#
# COMPACT_ATOMS: atom_id res chain seq x y z
N MET A 1 -26.89 49.92 56.33
CA MET A 1 -27.67 49.33 55.22
C MET A 1 -27.48 47.82 55.26
N PHE A 2 -28.54 47.11 54.90
CA PHE A 2 -28.92 45.77 55.35
C PHE A 2 -27.89 44.65 55.21
N HIS A 3 -27.73 43.90 56.30
CA HIS A 3 -27.20 42.54 56.33
C HIS A 3 -28.08 41.61 55.49
N LYS A 4 -27.46 40.72 54.71
CA LYS A 4 -28.13 39.53 54.20
C LYS A 4 -27.46 38.26 54.73
N ALA A 5 -28.21 37.71 55.65
CA ALA A 5 -28.21 36.39 56.23
C ALA A 5 -28.37 35.26 55.19
N ILE A 6 -27.70 34.14 55.51
CA ILE A 6 -28.17 32.75 55.52
C ILE A 6 -28.67 32.15 54.18
N ILE A 7 -28.16 30.98 53.81
CA ILE A 7 -28.85 29.67 53.90
C ILE A 7 -27.93 28.58 53.34
N LEU A 8 -27.46 27.70 54.24
CA LEU A 8 -27.05 26.34 53.92
C LEU A 8 -28.23 25.59 53.27
N SER A 9 -28.01 24.99 52.10
CA SER A 9 -28.82 23.85 51.63
C SER A 9 -27.84 22.89 50.95
N LEU A 10 -27.40 21.85 51.66
CA LEU A 10 -28.03 20.52 51.77
C LEU A 10 -28.16 19.87 50.39
N GLY A 11 -27.20 18.99 50.09
CA GLY A 11 -27.18 18.21 48.87
C GLY A 11 -28.34 17.22 48.79
N ILE A 12 -28.78 16.98 47.56
CA ILE A 12 -29.45 15.74 47.17
C ILE A 12 -28.77 15.27 45.89
N PHE A 13 -28.02 14.18 46.02
CA PHE A 13 -27.62 13.30 44.93
C PHE A 13 -28.89 12.77 44.26
N ALA A 14 -29.20 13.26 43.07
CA ALA A 14 -30.14 12.60 42.19
C ALA A 14 -29.34 11.76 41.19
N LEU A 15 -29.16 10.48 41.50
CA LEU A 15 -28.78 9.47 40.52
C LEU A 15 -29.96 9.26 39.57
N THR A 16 -30.08 10.10 38.55
CA THR A 16 -30.96 9.80 37.42
C THR A 16 -30.28 8.75 36.56
N GLY A 17 -30.85 7.54 36.60
CA GLY A 17 -30.43 6.40 35.80
C GLY A 17 -30.43 6.75 34.31
N CYS A 18 -29.34 6.36 33.64
CA CYS A 18 -29.29 6.25 32.19
C CYS A 18 -30.21 5.11 31.73
N ASP A 19 -31.42 5.43 31.29
CA ASP A 19 -32.16 4.57 30.36
C ASP A 19 -31.68 4.86 28.93
N ALA A 20 -30.46 4.40 28.63
CA ALA A 20 -29.97 4.33 27.26
C ALA A 20 -30.61 3.10 26.58
N GLN A 21 -31.81 3.28 26.04
CA GLN A 21 -32.48 2.25 25.24
C GLN A 21 -31.68 1.96 23.97
N LYS A 22 -30.97 0.83 24.04
CA LYS A 22 -30.27 0.14 22.96
C LYS A 22 -31.32 -0.43 21.99
N LYS A 23 -31.76 0.36 21.00
CA LYS A 23 -32.47 -0.15 19.82
C LYS A 23 -31.46 -0.33 18.68
N GLY A 24 -31.21 -1.60 18.36
CA GLY A 24 -30.22 -2.01 17.38
C GLY A 24 -30.44 -1.41 16.00
N LYS A 25 -29.38 -0.81 15.47
CA LYS A 25 -28.86 -0.96 14.11
C LYS A 25 -27.42 -0.44 14.10
N THR A 26 -26.55 -1.13 14.84
CA THR A 26 -25.12 -1.05 14.63
C THR A 26 -24.84 -1.79 13.33
N THR A 27 -24.85 -1.07 12.20
CA THR A 27 -24.04 -1.52 11.07
C THR A 27 -22.61 -1.26 11.51
N GLN A 28 -22.02 -2.29 12.12
CA GLN A 28 -20.59 -2.35 12.32
C GLN A 28 -19.96 -2.22 10.92
N LYS A 29 -19.47 -1.02 10.56
CA LYS A 29 -18.32 -0.96 9.68
C LYS A 29 -17.11 -1.26 10.57
N THR A 30 -17.08 -2.51 11.02
CA THR A 30 -15.88 -3.15 11.51
C THR A 30 -14.84 -2.91 10.44
N SER A 31 -13.72 -2.35 10.88
CA SER A 31 -12.43 -2.50 10.24
C SER A 31 -12.28 -3.97 9.86
N GLU A 32 -12.68 -4.31 8.64
CA GLU A 32 -12.36 -5.57 8.02
C GLU A 32 -10.88 -5.48 7.66
N MET A 33 -10.04 -5.73 8.66
CA MET A 33 -8.79 -6.43 8.45
C MET A 33 -9.17 -7.81 7.93
N THR A 34 -9.55 -7.83 6.66
CA THR A 34 -9.77 -9.03 5.89
C THR A 34 -8.42 -9.70 5.79
N THR A 35 -8.18 -10.62 6.72
CA THR A 35 -7.16 -11.64 6.60
C THR A 35 -7.64 -12.62 5.53
N ASN A 36 -7.68 -12.17 4.27
CA ASN A 36 -7.69 -13.05 3.12
C ASN A 36 -6.24 -13.45 2.84
N THR A 37 -5.64 -14.16 3.80
CA THR A 37 -4.56 -15.07 3.44
C THR A 37 -5.26 -16.22 2.71
N THR A 38 -4.70 -16.66 1.57
CA THR A 38 -5.12 -17.83 0.77
C THR A 38 -6.02 -17.57 -0.47
N THR A 39 -5.69 -16.62 -1.36
CA THR A 39 -6.00 -16.81 -2.81
C THR A 39 -5.12 -16.04 -3.82
N ASP A 40 -4.28 -15.08 -3.43
CA ASP A 40 -3.47 -14.30 -4.40
C ASP A 40 -2.00 -14.76 -4.55
N GLN A 41 -1.53 -15.74 -3.78
CA GLN A 41 -0.12 -16.19 -3.79
C GLN A 41 0.13 -17.46 -4.62
N LYS A 42 -0.75 -17.79 -5.56
CA LYS A 42 -0.53 -18.91 -6.48
C LYS A 42 0.57 -18.50 -7.46
N ASN A 43 1.79 -19.05 -7.30
CA ASN A 43 3.05 -18.77 -8.03
C ASN A 43 4.02 -17.72 -7.44
N GLY A 44 3.90 -17.29 -6.19
CA GLY A 44 4.87 -16.34 -5.60
C GLY A 44 4.80 -14.92 -6.17
N MET A 45 3.73 -14.63 -6.92
CA MET A 45 3.30 -13.30 -7.31
C MET A 45 2.42 -12.71 -6.21
N ILE A 46 2.50 -11.40 -6.03
CA ILE A 46 1.69 -10.63 -5.08
C ILE A 46 1.08 -9.48 -5.87
N TYR A 47 -0.25 -9.46 -5.94
CA TYR A 47 -0.97 -8.43 -6.67
C TYR A 47 -1.44 -7.32 -5.75
N LEU A 48 -1.32 -6.06 -6.20
CA LEU A 48 -1.85 -4.89 -5.51
C LEU A 48 -2.57 -3.97 -6.50
N ALA A 49 -3.77 -3.50 -6.14
CA ALA A 49 -4.41 -2.38 -6.81
C ALA A 49 -3.81 -1.05 -6.33
N GLU A 50 -3.93 0.00 -7.16
CA GLU A 50 -3.46 1.34 -6.78
C GLU A 50 -4.12 1.82 -5.48
N GLY A 51 -3.30 2.27 -4.54
CA GLY A 51 -3.69 2.64 -3.18
C GLY A 51 -3.84 1.47 -2.21
N GLU A 52 -3.76 0.22 -2.66
CA GLU A 52 -3.87 -0.96 -1.80
C GLU A 52 -2.61 -1.16 -0.95
N ASN A 53 -2.81 -1.50 0.33
CA ASN A 53 -1.77 -1.88 1.26
C ASN A 53 -1.99 -3.33 1.74
N LYS A 54 -0.95 -4.16 1.66
CA LYS A 54 -0.94 -5.53 2.17
C LYS A 54 0.18 -5.71 3.18
N PHE A 55 -0.17 -6.22 4.37
CA PHE A 55 0.82 -6.77 5.29
C PHE A 55 1.17 -8.20 4.90
N LEU A 56 2.41 -8.41 4.48
CA LEU A 56 2.92 -9.70 4.05
C LEU A 56 3.60 -10.39 5.24
N LYS A 57 2.84 -11.24 5.94
CA LYS A 57 3.31 -11.93 7.16
C LYS A 57 4.63 -12.68 6.96
N GLU A 58 4.78 -13.35 5.81
CA GLU A 58 5.98 -14.12 5.45
C GLU A 58 7.25 -13.25 5.43
N PHE A 59 7.14 -12.01 4.95
CA PHE A 59 8.26 -11.09 4.80
C PHE A 59 8.34 -10.06 5.94
N GLN A 60 7.38 -10.07 6.87
CA GLN A 60 7.25 -9.12 7.98
C GLN A 60 7.33 -7.64 7.51
N MET A 61 6.63 -7.32 6.43
CA MET A 61 6.57 -5.96 5.87
C MET A 61 5.18 -5.60 5.35
N ASN A 62 4.84 -4.32 5.42
CA ASN A 62 3.74 -3.72 4.66
C ASN A 62 4.25 -3.30 3.29
N VAL A 63 3.43 -3.55 2.28
CA VAL A 63 3.66 -3.12 0.90
C VAL A 63 2.42 -2.36 0.44
N THR A 64 2.61 -1.10 0.06
CA THR A 64 1.56 -0.26 -0.51
C THR A 64 1.92 0.10 -1.94
N PHE A 65 1.04 -0.20 -2.88
CA PHE A 65 1.20 0.30 -4.25
C PHE A 65 0.62 1.73 -4.32
N LYS A 66 1.47 2.73 -4.49
CA LYS A 66 1.04 4.15 -4.49
C LYS A 66 0.45 4.57 -5.82
N GLY A 67 0.89 3.95 -6.92
CA GLY A 67 0.47 4.26 -8.28
C GLY A 67 1.64 4.23 -9.26
N VAL A 68 1.35 4.56 -10.51
CA VAL A 68 2.36 4.68 -11.56
C VAL A 68 2.69 6.16 -11.73
N SER A 69 3.95 6.54 -11.49
CA SER A 69 4.37 7.93 -11.64
C SER A 69 4.63 8.30 -13.09
N GLU A 70 5.02 7.32 -13.90
CA GLU A 70 5.29 7.50 -15.32
C GLU A 70 4.88 6.25 -16.09
N ASP A 71 4.13 6.41 -17.18
CA ASP A 71 3.82 5.30 -18.08
C ASP A 71 4.02 5.76 -19.52
N SER A 72 5.11 5.26 -20.10
CA SER A 72 5.49 5.50 -21.49
C SER A 72 5.31 4.25 -22.35
N ARG A 73 4.66 3.20 -21.83
CA ARG A 73 4.48 1.95 -22.55
C ARG A 73 3.70 2.20 -23.84
N CYS A 74 4.12 1.53 -24.90
CA CYS A 74 3.48 1.63 -26.21
C CYS A 74 2.01 1.19 -26.11
N PRO A 75 1.04 2.03 -26.51
CA PRO A 75 -0.36 1.65 -26.43
C PRO A 75 -0.70 0.34 -27.16
N GLU A 76 -1.72 -0.36 -26.67
CA GLU A 76 -2.24 -1.53 -27.38
C GLU A 76 -2.78 -1.14 -28.77
N GLY A 77 -2.41 -1.92 -29.79
CA GLY A 77 -2.90 -1.74 -31.15
C GLY A 77 -2.21 -0.64 -31.97
N VAL A 78 -1.12 -0.05 -31.46
CA VAL A 78 -0.30 0.90 -32.24
C VAL A 78 1.09 0.35 -32.54
N ASN A 79 1.72 0.85 -33.60
CA ASN A 79 3.08 0.46 -33.99
C ASN A 79 4.10 1.47 -33.44
N CYS A 80 4.72 1.15 -32.30
CA CYS A 80 5.79 1.98 -31.74
C CYS A 80 7.18 1.51 -32.17
N ILE A 81 8.09 2.47 -32.35
CA ILE A 81 9.52 2.19 -32.55
C ILE A 81 10.16 1.67 -31.25
N TRP A 82 9.63 2.09 -30.08
CA TRP A 82 10.12 1.72 -28.75
C TRP A 82 8.96 1.25 -27.87
N ALA A 83 9.14 0.17 -27.11
CA ALA A 83 8.10 -0.40 -26.25
C ALA A 83 7.77 0.46 -25.02
N GLY A 84 8.69 1.33 -24.60
CA GLY A 84 8.54 2.18 -23.42
C GLY A 84 8.50 1.42 -22.09
N VAL A 85 8.35 2.15 -20.99
CA VAL A 85 8.32 1.59 -19.62
C VAL A 85 7.30 2.29 -18.73
N ALA A 86 6.76 1.55 -17.77
CA ALA A 86 6.01 2.11 -16.64
C ALA A 86 6.87 2.11 -15.38
N LEU A 87 6.75 3.14 -14.56
CA LEU A 87 7.44 3.31 -13.29
C LEU A 87 6.42 3.28 -12.14
N ALA A 88 6.35 2.16 -11.44
CA ALA A 88 5.48 1.97 -10.28
C ALA A 88 6.17 2.47 -9.01
N GLN A 89 5.45 3.23 -8.20
CA GLN A 89 5.87 3.63 -6.86
C GLN A 89 5.30 2.64 -5.84
N VAL A 90 6.18 1.90 -5.20
CA VAL A 90 5.84 0.91 -4.18
C VAL A 90 6.44 1.34 -2.85
N GLU A 91 5.58 1.68 -1.90
CA GLU A 91 5.98 1.99 -0.53
C GLU A 91 6.14 0.71 0.26
N VAL A 92 7.29 0.54 0.91
CA VAL A 92 7.61 -0.64 1.73
C VAL A 92 7.99 -0.21 3.13
N MET A 93 7.55 -0.98 4.13
CA MET A 93 7.85 -0.72 5.54
C MET A 93 7.93 -2.05 6.30
N GLY A 94 9.10 -2.36 6.86
CA GLY A 94 9.25 -3.46 7.81
C GLY A 94 8.64 -3.13 9.17
N ILE A 95 8.50 -4.13 10.04
CA ILE A 95 7.94 -3.97 11.40
C ILE A 95 8.64 -2.89 12.26
N SER A 96 9.92 -2.62 11.99
CA SER A 96 10.78 -1.74 12.78
C SER A 96 11.53 -0.73 11.90
N THR A 97 11.10 -0.52 10.65
CA THR A 97 11.73 0.44 9.74
C THR A 97 10.78 1.59 9.42
N ARG A 98 11.34 2.69 8.90
CA ARG A 98 10.51 3.76 8.31
C ARG A 98 10.01 3.34 6.93
N PRO A 99 8.89 3.91 6.45
CA PRO A 99 8.46 3.76 5.07
C PRO A 99 9.54 4.25 4.08
N MET A 100 9.71 3.51 2.99
CA MET A 100 10.57 3.86 1.86
C MET A 100 9.79 3.67 0.56
N ILE A 101 9.98 4.56 -0.42
CA ILE A 101 9.45 4.38 -1.77
C ILE A 101 10.49 3.68 -2.64
N LEU A 102 10.10 2.58 -3.26
CA LEU A 102 10.82 1.91 -4.34
C LEU A 102 10.19 2.33 -5.66
N ASN A 103 11.02 2.79 -6.60
CA ASN A 103 10.60 3.08 -7.97
C ASN A 103 10.96 1.87 -8.83
N LEU A 104 9.96 1.03 -9.12
CA LEU A 104 10.16 -0.20 -9.88
C LEU A 104 9.67 0.00 -11.31
N ALA A 105 10.53 -0.27 -12.28
CA ALA A 105 10.18 -0.17 -13.69
C ALA A 105 9.59 -1.48 -14.23
N SER A 106 8.76 -1.43 -15.27
CA SER A 106 8.20 -2.63 -15.90
C SER A 106 9.24 -3.49 -16.61
N MET A 107 10.42 -2.92 -16.88
CA MET A 107 11.65 -3.58 -17.36
C MET A 107 12.84 -2.66 -17.04
N ASP A 108 14.06 -3.18 -17.07
CA ASP A 108 15.25 -2.34 -16.94
C ASP A 108 15.33 -1.32 -18.09
N PHE A 109 15.57 -0.06 -17.75
CA PHE A 109 15.70 1.01 -18.72
C PHE A 109 16.90 1.91 -18.37
N PRO A 110 18.13 1.48 -18.74
CA PRO A 110 19.38 2.12 -18.33
C PRO A 110 19.48 3.59 -18.74
N ALA A 111 18.87 3.98 -19.86
CA ALA A 111 18.86 5.35 -20.35
C ALA A 111 18.30 6.38 -19.35
N ARG A 112 17.49 5.92 -18.37
CA ARG A 112 16.94 6.75 -17.29
C ARG A 112 17.30 6.23 -15.89
N ASN A 113 18.24 5.31 -15.80
CA ASN A 113 18.62 4.63 -14.56
C ASN A 113 17.41 4.00 -13.84
N TYR A 114 16.57 3.31 -14.60
CA TYR A 114 15.39 2.61 -14.09
C TYR A 114 15.67 1.12 -13.99
N HIS A 115 15.26 0.55 -12.86
CA HIS A 115 15.48 -0.85 -12.54
C HIS A 115 14.16 -1.56 -12.33
N GLN A 116 14.05 -2.78 -12.83
CA GLN A 116 12.87 -3.61 -12.61
C GLN A 116 12.77 -4.10 -11.15
N SER A 117 13.89 -4.09 -10.42
CA SER A 117 13.98 -4.58 -9.05
C SER A 117 14.79 -3.67 -8.14
N GLU A 118 14.40 -3.64 -6.87
CA GLU A 118 15.11 -2.93 -5.80
C GLU A 118 15.20 -3.81 -4.55
N ASN A 119 16.18 -3.51 -3.68
CA ASN A 119 16.39 -4.25 -2.45
C ASN A 119 15.81 -3.53 -1.23
N PHE A 120 15.16 -4.29 -0.35
CA PHE A 120 14.65 -3.79 0.92
C PHE A 120 14.71 -4.88 2.00
N ASN A 121 15.33 -4.58 3.14
CA ASN A 121 15.41 -5.48 4.30
C ASN A 121 15.84 -6.93 3.99
N GLY A 122 16.84 -7.11 3.12
CA GLY A 122 17.35 -8.44 2.75
C GLY A 122 16.48 -9.20 1.74
N TYR A 123 15.52 -8.52 1.10
CA TYR A 123 14.74 -9.04 0.00
C TYR A 123 14.94 -8.22 -1.27
N THR A 124 14.89 -8.88 -2.41
CA THR A 124 14.77 -8.27 -3.73
C THR A 124 13.30 -8.29 -4.13
N ILE A 125 12.78 -7.10 -4.42
CA ILE A 125 11.40 -6.88 -4.83
C ILE A 125 11.44 -6.51 -6.31
N THR A 126 10.73 -7.28 -7.14
CA THR A 126 10.73 -7.12 -8.60
C THR A 126 9.32 -6.85 -9.09
N LEU A 127 9.15 -5.85 -9.94
CA LEU A 127 7.90 -5.61 -10.65
C LEU A 127 7.78 -6.57 -11.83
N GLN A 128 6.77 -7.42 -11.81
CA GLN A 128 6.54 -8.44 -12.83
C GLN A 128 5.46 -8.03 -13.82
N GLU A 129 4.41 -7.37 -13.33
CA GLU A 129 3.25 -7.00 -14.13
C GLU A 129 2.75 -5.60 -13.77
N VAL A 130 2.32 -4.86 -14.80
CA VAL A 130 1.59 -3.59 -14.65
C VAL A 130 0.39 -3.65 -15.59
N THR A 131 -0.81 -3.56 -15.04
CA THR A 131 -2.06 -3.61 -15.80
C THR A 131 -2.98 -2.46 -15.38
N PRO A 132 -3.84 -1.95 -16.28
CA PRO A 132 -3.90 -2.28 -17.71
C PRO A 132 -2.73 -1.66 -18.49
N TYR A 133 -2.59 -2.04 -19.76
CA TYR A 133 -1.74 -1.30 -20.70
C TYR A 133 -2.46 -0.02 -21.17
N PRO A 134 -1.74 1.05 -21.52
CA PRO A 134 -2.35 2.23 -22.14
C PRO A 134 -3.06 1.88 -23.45
N LYS A 135 -4.16 2.57 -23.70
CA LYS A 135 -4.87 2.57 -24.99
C LYS A 135 -4.45 3.79 -25.81
N ALA A 136 -5.02 3.96 -27.00
CA ALA A 136 -4.68 5.08 -27.90
C ALA A 136 -4.84 6.47 -27.25
N GLU A 137 -5.72 6.59 -26.25
CA GLU A 137 -5.94 7.82 -25.49
C GLU A 137 -4.82 8.14 -24.47
N GLY A 138 -3.85 7.23 -24.32
CA GLY A 138 -2.69 7.36 -23.45
C GLY A 138 -2.93 6.92 -22.01
N ALA A 139 -1.86 7.01 -21.20
CA ALA A 139 -1.84 6.49 -19.84
C ALA A 139 -2.62 7.33 -18.81
N ALA A 140 -2.91 8.60 -19.09
CA ALA A 140 -3.60 9.48 -18.15
C ALA A 140 -5.00 8.97 -17.74
N ALA A 141 -5.66 8.23 -18.63
CA ALA A 141 -6.98 7.63 -18.37
C ALA A 141 -6.94 6.46 -17.36
N LEU A 142 -5.75 6.00 -16.99
CA LEU A 142 -5.51 4.82 -16.14
C LEU A 142 -5.25 5.17 -14.67
N ASN A 143 -5.11 6.44 -14.31
CA ASN A 143 -4.91 6.86 -12.92
C ASN A 143 -6.00 6.29 -12.00
N GLY A 144 -5.59 5.69 -10.89
CA GLY A 144 -6.48 5.02 -9.94
C GLY A 144 -7.01 3.65 -10.40
N LYS A 145 -6.59 3.16 -11.57
CA LYS A 145 -7.05 1.88 -12.15
C LYS A 145 -5.94 0.87 -12.30
N TYR A 146 -4.70 1.23 -11.97
CA TYR A 146 -3.59 0.32 -12.10
C TYR A 146 -3.68 -0.83 -11.09
N LYS A 147 -3.16 -1.97 -11.51
CA LYS A 147 -2.81 -3.12 -10.68
C LYS A 147 -1.42 -3.57 -11.05
N ILE A 148 -0.61 -3.89 -10.05
CA ILE A 148 0.72 -4.44 -10.24
C ILE A 148 0.81 -5.85 -9.70
N GLY A 149 1.65 -6.67 -10.32
CA GLY A 149 2.13 -7.93 -9.78
C GLY A 149 3.59 -7.78 -9.41
N ILE A 150 3.95 -8.06 -8.16
CA ILE A 150 5.34 -8.08 -7.69
C ILE A 150 5.74 -9.47 -7.26
N SER A 151 7.04 -9.77 -7.35
CA SER A 151 7.64 -10.95 -6.72
C SER A 151 8.64 -10.51 -5.66
N ILE A 152 8.74 -11.27 -4.57
CA ILE A 152 9.69 -11.01 -3.49
C ILE A 152 10.55 -12.25 -3.30
N LYS A 153 11.88 -12.09 -3.37
CA LYS A 153 12.86 -13.16 -3.14
C LYS A 153 13.86 -12.70 -2.09
N LYS A 154 14.43 -13.63 -1.33
CA LYS A 154 15.56 -13.31 -0.45
C LYS A 154 16.70 -12.79 -1.31
N ALA A 155 17.27 -11.64 -0.96
CA ALA A 155 18.42 -11.10 -1.65
C ALA A 155 19.55 -12.14 -1.55
N GLY A 156 20.15 -12.50 -2.68
CA GLY A 156 21.22 -13.49 -2.69
C GLY A 156 22.37 -13.03 -1.80
N ASN A 157 22.86 -13.93 -0.95
CA ASN A 157 24.19 -13.75 -0.37
C ASN A 157 25.18 -13.86 -1.54
N SER A 158 25.55 -12.74 -2.18
CA SER A 158 26.76 -12.74 -2.99
C SER A 158 27.92 -13.03 -2.03
N PRO A 159 28.69 -14.13 -2.19
CA PRO A 159 29.92 -14.28 -1.45
C PRO A 159 30.81 -13.11 -1.86
N THR A 160 31.22 -12.31 -0.89
CA THR A 160 32.25 -11.29 -1.06
C THR A 160 33.45 -11.96 -1.72
N SER A 161 33.74 -11.61 -2.97
CA SER A 161 35.00 -11.96 -3.62
C SER A 161 36.10 -11.14 -2.93
N THR A 162 36.58 -11.61 -1.80
CA THR A 162 37.91 -11.25 -1.30
C THR A 162 38.91 -12.02 -2.14
N THR A 163 39.35 -11.39 -3.24
CA THR A 163 40.58 -11.80 -3.90
C THR A 163 41.74 -11.47 -2.96
N LYS A 164 42.58 -12.47 -2.77
CA LYS A 164 43.69 -12.58 -1.82
C LYS A 164 44.92 -11.78 -2.29
#